data_AF-A0A9E7L0V0-F1
#
_entry.id   AF-A0A9E7L0V0-F1
#
_cell.length_a   1.000
_cell.length_b   1.000
_cell.length_c   1.000
_cell.angle_alpha   90.00
_cell.angle_beta   90.00
_cell.angle_gamma   90.00
#
_symmetry.space_group_name_H-M   'P 1'
#
loop_
_entity.id
_entity.type
_entity.pdbx_description
1 polymer ?
#
loop_
_entity_poly.entity_id
_entity_poly.type
_entity_poly.pdbx_seq_one_letter_code
_entity_poly.pdbx_strand_id
1 'polypeptide(L)'
;MPLLFAQVGKSLLRRTDDGRVLNWNVDDDDSLCTLQEAFEKIDPRLGFNIELKFIDHAVYLTRDLTRALEAVLKVVYEHANGRPIIFSTFQPDAAQLLRKLQTAYPTTCSPVPWNQVFFLTTGGTETSDDVRRNSLDEAIKLCLASGLQGIVSDVKGVFRNPSAVPSIKASNLSLLTYGRLNNVPEAVYLQHLMGVDGVIVDLVEEITEAVSDFITPTSVAGEPRQVKVRARPNFSQRELSFLLKLVPELVQH
;
A
#
# COMPACT_ATOMS: atom_id res chain seq x y z
N MET A 1 10.72 -43.98 4.21
CA MET A 1 10.26 -42.94 5.15
C MET A 1 11.32 -41.84 5.18
N PRO A 2 11.13 -40.69 4.53
CA PRO A 2 12.07 -39.59 4.66
C PRO A 2 11.72 -38.76 5.90
N LEU A 3 12.71 -38.60 6.78
CA LEU A 3 12.73 -37.63 7.86
C LEU A 3 13.04 -36.25 7.25
N LEU A 4 12.09 -35.32 7.34
CA LEU A 4 12.32 -33.89 7.11
C LEU A 4 12.89 -33.30 8.40
N PHE A 5 14.16 -32.92 8.36
CA PHE A 5 14.76 -32.08 9.40
C PHE A 5 14.33 -30.64 9.16
N ALA A 6 13.48 -30.09 10.03
CA ALA A 6 13.28 -28.64 10.11
C ALA A 6 14.52 -28.03 10.76
N GLN A 7 15.19 -27.10 10.06
CA GLN A 7 16.26 -26.29 10.64
C GLN A 7 15.62 -25.27 11.58
N VAL A 8 15.93 -25.34 12.87
CA VAL A 8 15.47 -24.38 13.89
C VAL A 8 16.02 -22.99 13.54
N GLY A 9 15.14 -22.08 13.15
CA GLY A 9 15.46 -20.67 12.91
C GLY A 9 15.81 -19.94 14.21
N LYS A 10 16.62 -18.87 14.12
CA LYS A 10 16.94 -18.01 15.26
C LYS A 10 15.68 -17.23 15.67
N SER A 11 15.36 -17.20 16.97
CA SER A 11 14.20 -16.46 17.50
C SER A 11 14.23 -14.99 17.08
N LEU A 12 13.11 -14.51 16.55
CA LEU A 12 12.94 -13.11 16.21
C LEU A 12 12.71 -12.29 17.49
N LEU A 13 13.20 -11.05 17.49
CA LEU A 13 13.04 -10.10 18.59
C LEU A 13 12.17 -8.94 18.11
N ARG A 14 11.16 -8.58 18.89
CA ARG A 14 10.32 -7.40 18.63
C ARG A 14 10.66 -6.30 19.63
N ARG A 15 10.98 -5.11 19.13
CA ARG A 15 11.09 -3.91 19.96
C ARG A 15 9.75 -3.19 19.99
N THR A 16 9.23 -2.92 21.17
CA THR A 16 8.00 -2.15 21.38
C THR A 16 8.27 -0.65 21.32
N ASP A 17 7.21 0.15 21.14
CA ASP A 17 7.28 1.62 21.05
C ASP A 17 7.89 2.27 22.31
N ASP A 18 7.86 1.57 23.45
CA ASP A 18 8.48 1.97 24.74
C ASP A 18 9.91 1.43 24.95
N GLY A 19 10.52 0.84 23.92
CA GLY A 19 11.92 0.42 23.92
C GLY A 19 12.20 -0.96 24.51
N ARG A 20 11.18 -1.68 25.01
CA ARG A 20 11.37 -3.06 25.48
C ARG A 20 11.64 -4.00 24.30
N VAL A 21 12.52 -4.97 24.51
CA VAL A 21 12.80 -6.04 23.54
C VAL A 21 12.13 -7.30 24.06
N LEU A 22 11.17 -7.81 23.31
CA LEU A 22 10.43 -9.03 23.62
C LEU A 22 10.84 -10.14 22.66
N ASN A 23 10.91 -11.36 23.16
CA ASN A 23 10.98 -12.54 22.30
C ASN A 23 9.67 -12.61 21.50
N TRP A 24 9.80 -12.64 20.18
CA TRP A 24 8.69 -12.85 19.29
C TRP A 24 8.47 -14.37 19.22
N ASN A 25 7.72 -14.89 20.17
CA ASN A 25 7.28 -16.29 20.17
C ASN A 25 5.99 -16.38 19.36
N VAL A 26 6.06 -17.00 18.19
CA VAL A 26 4.90 -17.47 17.43
C VAL A 26 4.67 -18.94 17.82
N ASP A 27 3.41 -19.37 17.94
CA ASP A 27 3.08 -20.76 18.33
C ASP A 27 3.62 -21.79 17.31
N ASP A 28 3.72 -21.40 16.04
CA ASP A 28 4.49 -22.06 14.98
C ASP A 28 5.11 -20.95 14.11
N ASP A 29 6.45 -20.87 14.05
CA ASP A 29 7.14 -20.06 13.05
C ASP A 29 7.04 -20.79 11.71
N ASP A 30 6.30 -20.23 10.76
CA ASP A 30 6.40 -20.68 9.37
C ASP A 30 7.71 -20.17 8.76
N SER A 31 8.23 -20.91 7.79
CA SER A 31 9.42 -20.53 7.06
C SER A 31 9.18 -19.26 6.25
N LEU A 32 10.22 -18.41 6.16
CA LEU A 32 10.21 -17.31 5.20
C LEU A 32 10.02 -17.88 3.79
N CYS A 33 9.07 -17.32 3.04
CA CYS A 33 8.88 -17.67 1.63
C CYS A 33 9.65 -16.73 0.71
N THR A 34 10.06 -17.26 -0.44
CA THR A 34 10.52 -16.44 -1.56
C THR A 34 9.34 -15.82 -2.31
N LEU A 35 9.58 -14.74 -3.05
CA LEU A 35 8.56 -14.14 -3.91
C LEU A 35 8.04 -15.13 -4.98
N GLN A 36 8.91 -16.01 -5.48
CA GLN A 36 8.52 -17.08 -6.40
C GLN A 36 7.51 -18.04 -5.74
N GLU A 37 7.82 -18.54 -4.55
CA GLU A 37 6.93 -19.45 -3.83
C GLU A 37 5.57 -18.79 -3.51
N ALA A 38 5.57 -17.48 -3.21
CA ALA A 38 4.33 -16.75 -3.01
C ALA A 38 3.46 -16.78 -4.28
N PHE A 39 4.05 -16.53 -5.47
CA PHE A 39 3.32 -16.62 -6.73
C PHE A 39 2.79 -18.03 -7.03
N GLU A 40 3.56 -19.06 -6.68
CA GLU A 40 3.22 -20.46 -6.94
C GLU A 40 2.16 -21.03 -5.98
N LYS A 41 2.17 -20.59 -4.71
CA LYS A 41 1.31 -21.15 -3.65
C LYS A 41 0.00 -20.37 -3.42
N ILE A 42 -0.04 -19.07 -3.72
CA ILE A 42 -1.23 -18.22 -3.49
C ILE A 42 -2.20 -18.34 -4.68
N ASP A 43 -3.51 -18.40 -4.40
CA ASP A 43 -4.60 -18.45 -5.40
C ASP A 43 -4.32 -17.54 -6.62
N PRO A 44 -4.22 -18.10 -7.84
CA PRO A 44 -3.89 -17.34 -9.06
C PRO A 44 -4.83 -16.17 -9.40
N ARG A 45 -6.03 -16.12 -8.81
CA ARG A 45 -7.01 -15.04 -9.03
C ARG A 45 -6.66 -13.74 -8.30
N LEU A 46 -5.81 -13.80 -7.27
CA LEU A 46 -5.45 -12.63 -6.46
C LEU A 46 -4.33 -11.81 -7.14
N GLY A 47 -4.37 -10.49 -7.03
CA GLY A 47 -3.21 -9.65 -7.35
C GLY A 47 -2.16 -9.64 -6.22
N PHE A 48 -1.03 -9.00 -6.47
CA PHE A 48 -0.03 -8.73 -5.43
C PHE A 48 0.21 -7.23 -5.27
N ASN A 49 0.30 -6.80 -4.02
CA ASN A 49 0.87 -5.51 -3.63
C ASN A 49 2.24 -5.78 -3.00
N ILE A 50 3.31 -5.42 -3.69
CA ILE A 50 4.70 -5.72 -3.34
C ILE A 50 5.38 -4.43 -2.86
N GLU A 51 5.67 -4.36 -1.57
CA GLU A 51 6.51 -3.32 -1.00
C GLU A 51 8.00 -3.67 -1.19
N LEU A 52 8.75 -2.78 -1.85
CA LEU A 52 10.21 -2.86 -1.96
C LEU A 52 10.84 -2.11 -0.79
N LYS A 53 11.46 -2.88 0.10
CA LYS A 53 12.01 -2.36 1.35
C LYS A 53 13.51 -2.10 1.23
N PHE A 54 13.91 -0.87 1.51
CA PHE A 54 15.30 -0.43 1.56
C PHE A 54 15.60 0.15 2.94
N ILE A 55 16.88 0.23 3.30
CA ILE A 55 17.31 0.82 4.58
C ILE A 55 17.16 2.35 4.45
N ASP A 56 16.32 2.94 5.29
CA ASP A 56 15.91 4.35 5.19
C ASP A 56 17.07 5.35 5.17
N HIS A 57 18.10 5.12 5.98
CA HIS A 57 19.24 6.02 6.12
C HIS A 57 20.46 5.63 5.26
N ALA A 58 20.31 4.60 4.41
CA ALA A 58 21.38 4.19 3.53
C ALA A 58 21.34 4.98 2.22
N VAL A 59 22.50 5.51 1.82
CA VAL A 59 22.70 6.06 0.48
C VAL A 59 23.01 4.90 -0.45
N TYR A 60 22.12 4.63 -1.39
CA TYR A 60 22.32 3.58 -2.37
C TYR A 60 22.92 4.13 -3.66
N LEU A 61 23.92 3.44 -4.19
CA LEU A 61 24.38 3.69 -5.55
C LEU A 61 23.33 3.20 -6.54
N THR A 62 23.13 3.94 -7.63
CA THR A 62 22.19 3.57 -8.72
C THR A 62 22.37 2.12 -9.16
N ARG A 63 23.62 1.67 -9.34
CA ARG A 63 23.93 0.28 -9.73
C ARG A 63 23.34 -0.75 -8.76
N ASP A 64 23.42 -0.49 -7.46
CA ASP A 64 23.01 -1.44 -6.44
C ASP A 64 21.47 -1.49 -6.34
N LEU A 65 20.79 -0.34 -6.48
CA LEU A 65 19.33 -0.29 -6.64
C LEU A 65 18.90 -1.05 -7.90
N THR A 66 19.51 -0.75 -9.05
CA THR A 66 19.19 -1.42 -10.32
C THR A 66 19.30 -2.94 -10.18
N ARG A 67 20.41 -3.45 -9.61
CA ARG A 67 20.60 -4.89 -9.43
C ARG A 67 19.51 -5.52 -8.56
N ALA A 68 19.11 -4.86 -7.47
CA ALA A 68 18.05 -5.35 -6.60
C ALA A 68 16.69 -5.36 -7.32
N LEU A 69 16.36 -4.28 -8.03
CA LEU A 69 15.10 -4.14 -8.77
C LEU A 69 15.00 -5.14 -9.92
N GLU A 70 16.07 -5.35 -10.68
CA GLU A 70 16.12 -6.34 -11.77
C GLU A 70 15.90 -7.76 -11.25
N ALA A 71 16.45 -8.11 -10.08
CA ALA A 71 16.23 -9.42 -9.48
C ALA A 71 14.74 -9.65 -9.12
N VAL A 72 14.08 -8.64 -8.55
CA VAL A 72 12.64 -8.71 -8.24
C VAL A 72 11.80 -8.77 -9.51
N LEU A 73 12.08 -7.89 -10.47
CA LEU A 73 11.38 -7.83 -11.75
C LEU A 73 11.48 -9.16 -12.50
N LYS A 74 12.65 -9.80 -12.50
CA LYS A 74 12.85 -11.12 -13.12
C LYS A 74 11.86 -12.15 -12.56
N VAL A 75 11.78 -12.28 -11.23
CA VAL A 75 10.85 -13.22 -10.57
C VAL A 75 9.40 -12.88 -10.93
N VAL A 76 9.03 -11.61 -10.94
CA VAL A 76 7.68 -11.17 -11.28
C VAL A 76 7.35 -11.51 -12.74
N TYR A 77 8.27 -11.27 -13.67
CA TYR A 77 8.07 -11.61 -15.08
C TYR A 77 7.93 -13.12 -15.32
N GLU A 78 8.70 -13.93 -14.60
CA GLU A 78 8.72 -15.38 -14.76
C GLU A 78 7.54 -16.08 -14.06
N HIS A 79 7.03 -15.52 -12.94
CA HIS A 79 6.09 -16.24 -12.06
C HIS A 79 4.75 -15.53 -11.81
N ALA A 80 4.59 -14.23 -12.13
CA ALA A 80 3.33 -13.54 -11.86
C ALA A 80 2.17 -14.02 -12.74
N ASN A 81 2.44 -14.69 -13.87
CA ASN A 81 1.42 -15.34 -14.71
C ASN A 81 0.22 -14.44 -15.07
N GLY A 82 0.47 -13.17 -15.39
CA GLY A 82 -0.56 -12.21 -15.78
C GLY A 82 -1.36 -11.59 -14.63
N ARG A 83 -1.01 -11.91 -13.37
CA ARG A 83 -1.67 -11.36 -12.19
C ARG A 83 -1.45 -9.84 -12.09
N PRO A 84 -2.43 -9.06 -11.61
CA PRO A 84 -2.23 -7.63 -11.35
C PRO A 84 -1.16 -7.41 -10.26
N ILE A 85 -0.15 -6.59 -10.54
CA ILE A 85 0.91 -6.25 -9.59
C ILE A 85 0.94 -4.73 -9.35
N ILE A 86 0.99 -4.36 -8.07
CA ILE A 86 1.32 -3.02 -7.61
C ILE A 86 2.66 -3.11 -6.90
N PHE A 87 3.62 -2.28 -7.30
CA PHE A 87 4.84 -2.05 -6.54
C PHE A 87 4.74 -0.77 -5.74
N SER A 88 5.31 -0.76 -4.55
CA SER A 88 5.41 0.43 -3.73
C SER A 88 6.74 0.50 -2.99
N THR A 89 7.24 1.70 -2.69
CA THR A 89 8.47 1.88 -1.88
C THR A 89 8.54 3.27 -1.27
N PHE A 90 9.12 3.38 -0.08
CA PHE A 90 9.45 4.66 0.56
C PHE A 90 10.70 5.31 -0.03
N GLN A 91 11.51 4.57 -0.80
CA GLN A 91 12.77 5.06 -1.35
C GLN A 91 12.52 5.75 -2.70
N PRO A 92 12.63 7.10 -2.80
CA PRO A 92 12.24 7.81 -4.02
C PRO A 92 13.04 7.35 -5.24
N ASP A 93 14.35 7.17 -5.10
CA ASP A 93 15.22 6.77 -6.22
C ASP A 93 14.88 5.37 -6.75
N ALA A 94 14.48 4.46 -5.85
CA ALA A 94 14.04 3.12 -6.24
C ALA A 94 12.71 3.17 -7.01
N ALA A 95 11.76 3.99 -6.59
CA ALA A 95 10.50 4.19 -7.31
C ALA A 95 10.74 4.71 -8.73
N GLN A 96 11.63 5.70 -8.87
CA GLN A 96 12.02 6.26 -10.17
C GLN A 96 12.70 5.23 -11.07
N LEU A 97 13.68 4.50 -10.53
CA LEU A 97 14.42 3.49 -11.27
C LEU A 97 13.52 2.33 -11.70
N LEU A 98 12.63 1.86 -10.83
CA LEU A 98 11.69 0.80 -11.15
C LEU A 98 10.78 1.19 -12.32
N ARG A 99 10.28 2.43 -12.35
CA ARG A 99 9.47 2.91 -13.47
C ARG A 99 10.27 2.97 -14.78
N LYS A 100 11.52 3.42 -14.71
CA LYS A 100 12.43 3.46 -15.86
C LYS A 100 12.76 2.07 -16.39
N LEU A 101 13.08 1.12 -15.52
CA LEU A 101 13.42 -0.25 -15.88
C LEU A 101 12.26 -0.94 -16.60
N GLN A 102 11.04 -0.79 -16.09
CA GLN A 102 9.88 -1.35 -16.77
C GLN A 102 9.68 -0.74 -18.16
N THR A 103 9.87 0.57 -18.31
CA THR A 103 9.72 1.27 -19.61
C THR A 103 10.83 0.90 -20.62
N ALA A 104 12.06 0.70 -20.15
CA ALA A 104 13.21 0.37 -20.98
C ALA A 104 13.18 -1.07 -21.52
N TYR A 105 12.50 -1.97 -20.81
CA TYR A 105 12.27 -3.34 -21.23
C TYR A 105 10.77 -3.59 -21.40
N PRO A 106 10.12 -3.01 -22.43
CA PRO A 106 8.77 -3.40 -22.79
C PRO A 106 8.82 -4.90 -23.08
N THR A 107 8.19 -5.72 -22.25
CA THR A 107 8.11 -7.16 -22.47
C THR A 107 7.31 -7.39 -23.75
N THR A 108 7.99 -7.47 -24.88
CA THR A 108 7.43 -7.71 -26.21
C THR A 108 6.74 -9.08 -26.35
N CYS A 109 6.78 -9.91 -25.29
CA CYS A 109 6.24 -11.27 -25.31
C CYS A 109 5.29 -11.61 -24.14
N SER A 110 4.91 -10.66 -23.28
CA SER A 110 3.98 -10.97 -22.17
C SER A 110 2.76 -10.03 -22.18
N PRO A 111 1.52 -10.56 -22.22
CA PRO A 111 0.29 -9.76 -22.23
C PRO A 111 -0.04 -9.12 -20.87
N VAL A 112 0.92 -9.05 -19.94
CA VAL A 112 0.69 -8.44 -18.63
C VAL A 112 0.59 -6.92 -18.81
N PRO A 113 -0.51 -6.27 -18.41
CA PRO A 113 -0.55 -4.83 -18.36
C PRO A 113 0.57 -4.34 -17.43
N TRP A 114 1.24 -3.27 -17.85
CA TRP A 114 2.30 -2.58 -17.12
C TRP A 114 2.06 -2.58 -15.60
N ASN A 115 2.99 -3.17 -14.82
CA ASN A 115 2.84 -3.16 -13.36
C ASN A 115 2.87 -1.71 -12.88
N GLN A 116 1.97 -1.40 -11.96
CA GLN A 116 1.83 -0.05 -11.45
C GLN A 116 2.89 0.20 -10.38
N VAL A 117 3.47 1.40 -10.39
CA VAL A 117 4.44 1.83 -9.37
C VAL A 117 3.81 2.98 -8.58
N PHE A 118 3.79 2.80 -7.27
CA PHE A 118 3.32 3.78 -6.32
C PHE A 118 4.45 4.23 -5.42
N PHE A 119 4.38 5.46 -4.93
CA PHE A 119 5.31 5.97 -3.92
C PHE A 119 4.70 5.89 -2.53
N LEU A 120 5.42 5.31 -1.57
CA LEU A 120 5.01 5.26 -0.16
C LEU A 120 5.48 6.53 0.57
N THR A 121 4.57 7.11 1.36
CA THR A 121 4.86 8.28 2.20
C THR A 121 4.12 8.19 3.54
N THR A 122 4.66 8.82 4.57
CA THR A 122 3.96 9.04 5.84
C THR A 122 3.01 10.24 5.77
N GLY A 123 2.97 10.95 4.62
CA GLY A 123 2.10 12.11 4.42
C GLY A 123 2.45 13.29 5.32
N GLY A 124 3.70 13.37 5.79
CA GLY A 124 4.19 14.43 6.67
C GLY A 124 3.90 14.21 8.16
N THR A 125 3.49 13.01 8.56
CA THR A 125 3.40 12.65 9.99
C THR A 125 4.78 12.42 10.61
N GLU A 126 5.78 12.10 9.78
CA GLU A 126 7.17 11.91 10.16
C GLU A 126 8.08 12.73 9.25
N THR A 127 9.18 13.23 9.79
CA THR A 127 10.20 13.97 9.04
C THR A 127 11.34 13.04 8.67
N SER A 128 11.74 13.09 7.40
CA SER A 128 12.88 12.39 6.81
C SER A 128 13.90 13.41 6.30
N ASP A 129 15.17 13.00 6.27
CA ASP A 129 16.26 13.81 5.68
C ASP A 129 16.05 14.03 4.17
N ASP A 130 15.42 13.08 3.49
CA ASP A 130 14.96 13.25 2.12
C ASP A 130 13.63 13.99 2.10
N VAL A 131 13.66 15.24 1.64
CA VAL A 131 12.50 16.14 1.55
C VAL A 131 11.37 15.57 0.71
N ARG A 132 11.67 14.71 -0.27
CA ARG A 132 10.68 14.10 -1.17
C ARG A 132 9.68 13.21 -0.43
N ARG A 133 10.01 12.79 0.79
CA ARG A 133 9.19 11.90 1.64
C ARG A 133 8.26 12.66 2.59
N ASN A 134 8.47 13.98 2.76
CA ASN A 134 7.97 14.72 3.92
C ASN A 134 6.56 15.29 3.80
N SER A 135 5.88 15.15 2.65
CA SER A 135 4.50 15.59 2.51
C SER A 135 3.79 14.90 1.34
N LEU A 136 2.46 15.01 1.32
CA LEU A 136 1.65 14.60 0.18
C LEU A 136 1.98 15.42 -1.08
N ASP A 137 2.29 16.71 -0.93
CA ASP A 137 2.65 17.57 -2.08
C ASP A 137 3.99 17.15 -2.70
N GLU A 138 4.98 16.80 -1.90
CA GLU A 138 6.26 16.28 -2.39
C GLU A 138 6.08 14.90 -3.04
N ALA A 139 5.20 14.06 -2.50
CA ALA A 139 4.83 12.80 -3.12
C ALA A 139 4.18 13.00 -4.50
N ILE A 140 3.26 13.97 -4.66
CA ILE A 140 2.68 14.33 -5.96
C ILE A 140 3.77 14.74 -6.95
N LYS A 141 4.68 15.65 -6.56
CA LYS A 141 5.78 16.11 -7.40
C LYS A 141 6.66 14.95 -7.87
N LEU A 142 7.02 14.04 -6.97
CA LEU A 142 7.82 12.87 -7.31
C LEU A 142 7.10 11.96 -8.30
N CYS A 143 5.82 11.66 -8.06
CA CYS A 143 5.03 10.80 -8.93
C CYS A 143 4.93 11.39 -10.35
N LEU A 144 4.63 12.68 -10.46
CA LEU A 144 4.53 13.37 -11.75
C LEU A 144 5.86 13.42 -12.49
N ALA A 145 6.95 13.80 -11.81
CA ALA A 145 8.27 13.88 -12.41
C ALA A 145 8.80 12.54 -12.91
N SER A 146 8.28 11.44 -12.36
CA SER A 146 8.79 10.08 -12.60
C SER A 146 7.80 9.20 -13.37
N GLY A 147 6.59 9.69 -13.66
CA GLY A 147 5.54 8.94 -14.34
C GLY A 147 5.00 7.75 -13.52
N LEU A 148 4.92 7.90 -12.20
CA LEU A 148 4.34 6.89 -11.30
C LEU A 148 2.81 6.93 -11.37
N GLN A 149 2.16 5.82 -11.00
CA GLN A 149 0.70 5.65 -11.12
C GLN A 149 -0.06 6.16 -9.89
N GLY A 150 0.61 6.28 -8.74
CA GLY A 150 -0.07 6.78 -7.55
C GLY A 150 0.80 6.90 -6.31
N ILE A 151 0.12 7.17 -5.19
CA ILE A 151 0.67 7.38 -3.86
C ILE A 151 0.03 6.37 -2.90
N VAL A 152 0.82 5.81 -2.00
CA VAL A 152 0.35 5.05 -0.84
C VAL A 152 0.75 5.84 0.40
N SER A 153 -0.22 6.36 1.16
CA SER A 153 0.05 7.24 2.31
C SER A 153 -0.44 6.68 3.64
N ASP A 154 0.22 7.02 4.75
CA ASP A 154 -0.39 6.82 6.07
C ASP A 154 -1.70 7.61 6.12
N VAL A 155 -2.78 6.92 6.45
CA VAL A 155 -4.13 7.50 6.62
C VAL A 155 -4.14 8.72 7.54
N LYS A 156 -3.28 8.78 8.56
CA LYS A 156 -3.13 9.96 9.41
C LYS A 156 -2.62 11.17 8.63
N GLY A 157 -1.68 10.99 7.71
CA GLY A 157 -1.19 12.07 6.85
C GLY A 157 -2.29 12.62 5.94
N VAL A 158 -3.11 11.72 5.39
CA VAL A 158 -4.29 12.09 4.58
C VAL A 158 -5.33 12.85 5.41
N PHE A 159 -5.63 12.39 6.64
CA PHE A 159 -6.56 13.11 7.50
C PHE A 159 -6.00 14.46 7.98
N ARG A 160 -4.69 14.61 8.18
CA ARG A 160 -4.04 15.90 8.51
C ARG A 160 -4.14 16.91 7.38
N ASN A 161 -4.11 16.44 6.13
CA ASN A 161 -4.18 17.31 4.96
C ASN A 161 -5.25 16.79 3.98
N PRO A 162 -6.54 16.88 4.33
CA PRO A 162 -7.62 16.36 3.49
C PRO A 162 -7.73 17.13 2.16
N SER A 163 -7.27 18.40 2.13
CA SER A 163 -7.18 19.22 0.92
C SER A 163 -6.21 18.68 -0.13
N ALA A 164 -5.27 17.81 0.24
CA ALA A 164 -4.37 17.18 -0.73
C ALA A 164 -5.09 16.14 -1.60
N VAL A 165 -6.17 15.51 -1.13
CA VAL A 165 -6.86 14.44 -1.88
C VAL A 165 -7.39 14.95 -3.23
N PRO A 166 -8.14 16.06 -3.32
CA PRO A 166 -8.52 16.63 -4.61
C PRO A 166 -7.33 16.92 -5.53
N SER A 167 -6.21 17.40 -5.00
CA SER A 167 -4.99 17.68 -5.78
C SER A 167 -4.36 16.42 -6.35
N ILE A 168 -4.34 15.32 -5.59
CA ILE A 168 -3.87 14.00 -6.04
C ILE A 168 -4.76 13.49 -7.19
N LYS A 169 -6.08 13.57 -7.01
CA LYS A 169 -7.05 13.14 -8.04
C LYS A 169 -6.97 14.00 -9.30
N ALA A 170 -6.85 15.32 -9.16
CA ALA A 170 -6.67 16.25 -10.28
C ALA A 170 -5.37 16.00 -11.06
N SER A 171 -4.35 15.42 -10.40
CA SER A 171 -3.09 15.01 -11.02
C SER A 171 -3.17 13.65 -11.71
N ASN A 172 -4.36 13.05 -11.81
CA ASN A 172 -4.60 11.71 -12.36
C ASN A 172 -3.76 10.61 -11.67
N LEU A 173 -3.51 10.78 -10.36
CA LEU A 173 -2.83 9.81 -9.52
C LEU A 173 -3.87 9.02 -8.70
N SER A 174 -3.61 7.72 -8.54
CA SER A 174 -4.36 6.89 -7.58
C SER A 174 -3.84 7.13 -6.17
N LEU A 175 -4.74 7.13 -5.19
CA LEU A 175 -4.41 7.27 -3.77
C LEU A 175 -4.86 6.02 -3.01
N LEU A 176 -3.88 5.30 -2.47
CA LEU A 176 -4.11 4.23 -1.50
C LEU A 176 -3.65 4.67 -0.12
N THR A 177 -4.15 4.04 0.93
CA THR A 177 -3.68 4.30 2.29
C THR A 177 -3.25 3.04 3.02
N TYR A 178 -2.43 3.23 4.05
CA TYR A 178 -2.13 2.23 5.08
C TYR A 178 -2.25 2.89 6.47
N GLY A 179 -2.09 2.10 7.52
CA GLY A 179 -1.99 2.58 8.90
C GLY A 179 -3.17 2.17 9.77
N ARG A 180 -3.04 2.40 11.07
CA ARG A 180 -3.96 1.81 12.07
C ARG A 180 -5.43 2.17 11.87
N LEU A 181 -5.74 3.35 11.32
CA LEU A 181 -7.13 3.76 11.09
C LEU A 181 -7.78 3.04 9.91
N ASN A 182 -7.02 2.31 9.09
CA ASN A 182 -7.61 1.46 8.05
C ASN A 182 -8.29 0.22 8.63
N ASN A 183 -8.04 -0.12 9.89
CA ASN A 183 -8.74 -1.17 10.61
C ASN A 183 -9.98 -0.64 11.36
N VAL A 184 -10.47 0.56 11.01
CA VAL A 184 -11.66 1.17 11.62
C VAL A 184 -12.69 1.43 10.50
N PRO A 185 -13.84 0.71 10.47
CA PRO A 185 -14.85 0.84 9.43
C PRO A 185 -15.28 2.28 9.11
N GLU A 186 -15.46 3.09 10.14
CA GLU A 186 -15.84 4.50 10.03
C GLU A 186 -14.79 5.34 9.31
N ALA A 187 -13.51 5.11 9.62
CA ALA A 187 -12.41 5.83 9.01
C ALA A 187 -12.24 5.40 7.55
N VAL A 188 -12.44 4.12 7.23
CA VAL A 188 -12.47 3.63 5.84
C VAL A 188 -13.63 4.25 5.06
N TYR A 189 -14.81 4.37 5.67
CA TYR A 189 -15.95 5.05 5.05
C TYR A 189 -15.65 6.53 4.74
N LEU A 190 -15.00 7.26 5.67
CA LEU A 190 -14.57 8.63 5.40
C LEU A 190 -13.57 8.72 4.25
N GLN A 191 -12.58 7.83 4.22
CA GLN A 191 -11.60 7.76 3.14
C GLN A 191 -12.28 7.54 1.77
N HIS A 192 -13.26 6.65 1.72
CA HIS A 192 -14.08 6.44 0.52
C HIS A 192 -14.79 7.74 0.08
N LEU A 193 -15.42 8.46 1.01
CA LEU A 193 -16.07 9.74 0.71
C LEU A 193 -15.09 10.84 0.25
N MET A 194 -13.86 10.80 0.75
CA MET A 194 -12.78 11.72 0.34
C MET A 194 -12.24 11.39 -1.05
N GLY A 195 -12.51 10.21 -1.60
CA GLY A 195 -12.03 9.78 -2.91
C GLY A 195 -10.72 8.98 -2.88
N VAL A 196 -10.37 8.38 -1.74
CA VAL A 196 -9.30 7.38 -1.64
C VAL A 196 -9.71 6.13 -2.43
N ASP A 197 -8.80 5.60 -3.25
CA ASP A 197 -9.06 4.51 -4.20
C ASP A 197 -8.95 3.11 -3.58
N GLY A 198 -8.26 2.97 -2.45
CA GLY A 198 -8.15 1.70 -1.75
C GLY A 198 -7.43 1.81 -0.41
N VAL A 199 -7.63 0.82 0.44
CA VAL A 199 -7.08 0.75 1.80
C VAL A 199 -6.31 -0.55 2.00
N ILE A 200 -5.14 -0.46 2.60
CA ILE A 200 -4.35 -1.61 3.07
C ILE A 200 -4.70 -1.82 4.55
N VAL A 201 -5.14 -3.03 4.89
CA VAL A 201 -5.75 -3.37 6.19
C VAL A 201 -5.08 -4.62 6.77
N ASP A 202 -5.11 -4.72 8.10
CA ASP A 202 -4.75 -5.94 8.82
C ASP A 202 -5.99 -6.83 9.02
N LEU A 203 -7.16 -6.22 9.23
CA LEU A 203 -8.44 -6.90 9.48
C LEU A 203 -9.25 -7.07 8.18
N VAL A 204 -8.76 -7.94 7.29
CA VAL A 204 -9.32 -8.09 5.93
C VAL A 204 -10.80 -8.46 5.94
N GLU A 205 -11.21 -9.45 6.74
CA GLU A 205 -12.61 -9.92 6.80
C GLU A 205 -13.56 -8.80 7.27
N GLU A 206 -13.28 -8.23 8.45
CA GLU A 206 -14.09 -7.16 9.05
C GLU A 206 -14.24 -5.95 8.13
N ILE A 207 -13.14 -5.48 7.52
CA ILE A 207 -13.21 -4.31 6.63
C ILE A 207 -13.88 -4.67 5.30
N THR A 208 -13.74 -5.91 4.80
CA THR A 208 -14.45 -6.33 3.58
C THR A 208 -15.96 -6.35 3.80
N GLU A 209 -16.42 -6.84 4.94
CA GLU A 209 -17.84 -6.81 5.31
C GLU A 209 -18.35 -5.36 5.41
N ALA A 210 -17.64 -4.51 6.15
CA ALA A 210 -17.99 -3.10 6.29
C ALA A 210 -18.05 -2.37 4.93
N VAL A 211 -17.05 -2.57 4.07
CA VAL A 211 -17.01 -1.94 2.74
C VAL A 211 -18.14 -2.46 1.83
N SER A 212 -18.53 -3.73 1.95
CA SER A 212 -19.64 -4.31 1.18
C SER A 212 -20.98 -3.64 1.49
N ASP A 213 -21.19 -3.23 2.75
CA ASP A 213 -22.37 -2.47 3.16
C ASP A 213 -22.41 -1.07 2.54
N PHE A 214 -21.25 -0.47 2.26
CA PHE A 214 -21.17 0.87 1.67
C PHE A 214 -21.22 0.84 0.12
N ILE A 215 -20.78 -0.26 -0.49
CA ILE A 215 -20.58 -0.45 -1.94
C ILE A 215 -21.44 -1.63 -2.44
N THR A 216 -22.77 -1.53 -2.39
CA THR A 216 -23.61 -2.52 -3.10
C THR A 216 -23.83 -2.09 -4.55
N PRO A 217 -23.53 -2.94 -5.55
CA PRO A 217 -23.89 -2.66 -6.93
C PRO A 217 -25.39 -2.86 -7.13
N THR A 218 -26.12 -1.81 -7.50
CA THR A 218 -27.46 -1.98 -8.07
C THR A 218 -27.33 -2.74 -9.38
N SER A 219 -27.68 -4.03 -9.36
CA SER A 219 -28.04 -4.76 -10.57
C SER A 219 -29.39 -4.26 -11.06
N VAL A 220 -29.39 -3.16 -11.81
CA VAL A 220 -30.46 -2.89 -12.78
C VAL A 220 -29.82 -3.11 -14.15
N ALA A 221 -30.22 -4.18 -14.81
CA ALA A 221 -29.72 -4.52 -16.14
C ALA A 221 -30.02 -3.38 -17.12
N GLY A 222 -28.98 -2.78 -17.71
CA GLY A 222 -29.11 -1.98 -18.93
C GLY A 222 -28.57 -0.55 -18.94
N GLU A 223 -28.04 0.01 -17.86
CA GLU A 223 -27.54 1.40 -17.85
C GLU A 223 -26.07 1.53 -17.39
N PRO A 224 -25.33 2.57 -17.85
CA PRO A 224 -23.91 2.74 -17.53
C PRO A 224 -23.70 2.82 -16.01
N ARG A 225 -22.64 2.15 -15.53
CA ARG A 225 -22.23 2.09 -14.12
C ARG A 225 -22.02 3.49 -13.54
N GLN A 226 -23.07 4.08 -12.97
CA GLN A 226 -22.95 5.18 -12.02
C GLN A 226 -22.87 4.58 -10.61
N VAL A 227 -21.70 4.72 -9.96
CA VAL A 227 -21.55 4.44 -8.53
C VAL A 227 -22.30 5.53 -7.77
N LYS A 228 -23.56 5.28 -7.39
CA LYS A 228 -24.29 6.13 -6.44
C LYS A 228 -23.98 5.65 -5.03
N VAL A 229 -23.29 6.48 -4.25
CA VAL A 229 -23.11 6.28 -2.80
C VAL A 229 -24.50 6.38 -2.15
N ARG A 230 -25.10 5.26 -1.70
CA ARG A 230 -26.36 5.31 -0.93
C ARG A 230 -26.59 4.13 0.02
N ALA A 231 -26.07 4.27 1.23
CA ALA A 231 -26.77 4.38 2.52
C ALA A 231 -25.68 4.93 3.45
N ARG A 232 -25.95 5.95 4.29
CA ARG A 232 -24.98 6.24 5.35
C ARG A 232 -25.01 5.02 6.27
N PRO A 233 -23.91 4.28 6.43
CA PRO A 233 -23.87 3.22 7.42
C PRO A 233 -24.30 3.79 8.77
N ASN A 234 -25.08 2.99 9.49
CA ASN A 234 -25.74 3.44 10.70
C ASN A 234 -24.75 3.34 11.87
N PHE A 235 -23.74 4.21 11.86
CA PHE A 235 -22.80 4.34 12.95
C PHE A 235 -23.49 4.97 14.16
N SER A 236 -23.19 4.45 15.35
CA SER A 236 -23.62 5.02 16.61
C SER A 236 -23.11 6.47 16.75
N GLN A 237 -23.78 7.26 17.57
CA GLN A 237 -23.30 8.63 17.85
C GLN A 237 -21.90 8.64 18.45
N ARG A 238 -21.50 7.58 19.17
CA ARG A 238 -20.16 7.48 19.75
C ARG A 238 -19.11 7.31 18.64
N GLU A 239 -19.36 6.44 17.68
CA GLU A 239 -18.51 6.20 16.51
C GLU A 239 -18.40 7.45 15.63
N LEU A 240 -19.52 8.12 15.36
CA LEU A 240 -19.52 9.41 14.64
C LEU A 240 -18.81 10.52 15.41
N SER A 241 -18.94 10.56 16.74
CA SER A 241 -18.24 11.55 17.57
C SER A 241 -16.72 11.31 17.60
N PHE A 242 -16.28 10.06 17.44
CA PHE A 242 -14.87 9.73 17.29
C PHE A 242 -14.31 10.28 15.97
N LEU A 243 -15.06 10.15 14.86
CA LEU A 243 -14.72 10.77 13.58
C LEU A 243 -14.63 12.30 13.66
N LEU A 244 -15.60 12.94 14.33
CA LEU A 244 -15.62 14.38 14.54
C LEU A 244 -14.57 14.88 15.53
N LYS A 245 -13.91 14.00 16.29
CA LYS A 245 -12.73 14.32 17.13
C LYS A 245 -11.42 14.11 16.39
N LEU A 246 -11.40 13.23 15.39
CA LEU A 246 -10.26 13.10 14.49
C LEU A 246 -10.06 14.38 13.68
N VAL A 247 -11.11 15.03 13.18
CA VAL A 247 -11.00 16.25 12.34
C VAL A 247 -10.40 17.48 13.06
N PRO A 248 -10.68 17.77 14.37
CA PRO A 248 -10.15 18.94 15.08
C PRO A 248 -8.79 18.75 15.77
N GLU A 249 -8.32 17.52 16.05
CA GLU A 249 -6.95 17.28 16.53
C GLU A 249 -5.88 17.37 15.40
N LEU A 250 -6.33 17.64 14.17
CA LEU A 250 -5.50 17.70 12.96
C LEU A 250 -5.28 19.15 12.46
N VAL A 251 -5.77 20.15 13.20
CA VAL A 251 -5.63 21.60 12.90
C VAL A 251 -4.77 22.32 13.96
N GLN A 252 -4.24 21.62 14.97
CA GLN A 252 -3.34 22.24 15.94
C GLN A 252 -1.87 22.14 15.50
N HIS A 253 -1.41 23.31 15.02
CA HIS A 253 -0.05 23.79 14.75
C HIS A 253 0.54 23.54 13.36
#